data_AF-A0A7X2S2T7-F1
#
_entry.id   AF-A0A7X2S2T7-F1
#
_cell.length_a   1.000
_cell.length_b   1.000
_cell.length_c   1.000
_cell.angle_alpha   90.00
_cell.angle_beta   90.00
_cell.angle_gamma   90.00
#
_symmetry.space_group_name_H-M   'P 1'
#
loop_
_entity.id
_entity.type
_entity.pdbx_description
1 polymer ?
#
loop_
_entity_poly.entity_id
_entity_poly.type
_entity_poly.pdbx_seq_one_letter_code
_entity_poly.pdbx_strand_id
1 'polypeptide(L)' 'MNNVADVIAAGLLIPLIVLTVMDGGIYLILLLSVLSVYAVIQTFRTYKKTGSVVRTVVSGFAAVIFSAGAYLMYSHLFF' A
#
# COMPACT_ATOMS: atom_id res chain seq x y z
N MET A 1 -13.14 12.66 -12.61
CA MET A 1 -12.60 13.38 -11.42
C MET A 1 -11.44 12.56 -10.90
N ASN A 2 -10.20 13.00 -11.11
CA ASN A 2 -9.03 12.32 -10.53
C ASN A 2 -9.19 12.41 -9.01
N ASN A 3 -9.27 11.26 -8.33
CA ASN A 3 -9.54 11.27 -6.91
C ASN A 3 -8.32 11.84 -6.19
N VAL A 4 -8.53 12.83 -5.34
CA VAL A 4 -7.47 13.50 -4.57
C VAL A 4 -6.58 12.50 -3.83
N ALA A 5 -7.13 11.38 -3.34
CA ALA A 5 -6.34 10.31 -2.71
C ALA A 5 -5.40 9.57 -3.68
N ASP A 6 -5.76 9.44 -4.95
CA ASP A 6 -4.92 8.76 -5.96
C ASP A 6 -3.75 9.69 -6.34
N VAL A 7 -3.99 11.01 -6.37
CA VAL A 7 -2.97 12.04 -6.60
C VAL A 7 -2.01 12.15 -5.41
N ILE A 8 -2.54 12.14 -4.18
CA ILE A 8 -1.72 12.16 -2.95
C ILE A 8 -0.89 10.87 -2.84
N ALA A 9 -1.50 9.71 -3.11
CA ALA A 9 -0.80 8.43 -3.11
C ALA A 9 0.32 8.41 -4.16
N ALA A 10 0.06 8.86 -5.39
CA ALA A 10 1.09 8.95 -6.43
C ALA A 10 2.23 9.90 -6.04
N GLY A 11 1.90 11.06 -5.45
CA GLY A 11 2.88 12.03 -4.97
C GLY A 11 3.78 11.51 -3.85
N LEU A 12 3.29 10.57 -3.03
CA LEU A 12 4.07 9.93 -1.95
C LEU A 12 4.81 8.66 -2.42
N LEU A 13 4.20 7.88 -3.32
CA LEU A 13 4.74 6.62 -3.82
C LEU A 13 5.99 6.84 -4.66
N ILE A 14 6.00 7.85 -5.55
CA ILE A 14 7.15 8.12 -6.42
C ILE A 14 8.45 8.36 -5.62
N PRO A 15 8.51 9.30 -4.66
CA PRO A 15 9.72 9.52 -3.87
C PRO A 15 10.06 8.31 -2.99
N LEU A 16 9.08 7.59 -2.45
CA LEU A 16 9.35 6.36 -1.68
C LEU A 16 9.96 5.25 -2.52
N ILE A 17 9.50 5.06 -3.77
CA ILE A 17 10.07 4.08 -4.70
C ILE A 17 11.52 4.44 -4.99
N VAL A 18 11.80 5.72 -5.27
CA VAL A 18 13.17 6.20 -5.52
C VAL A 18 14.07 5.95 -4.30
N LEU A 19 13.62 6.32 -3.10
CA LEU A 19 14.38 6.08 -1.85
C LEU A 19 14.61 4.58 -1.60
N THR A 20 13.61 3.76 -1.90
CA THR A 20 13.70 2.30 -1.78
C THR A 20 14.73 1.69 -2.73
N VAL A 21 14.81 2.20 -3.96
CA VAL A 21 15.82 1.76 -4.94
C VAL A 21 17.22 2.25 -4.57
N MET A 22 17.33 3.45 -3.98
CA MET A 22 18.61 4.04 -3.63
C MET A 22 19.26 3.44 -2.39
N ASP A 23 18.49 3.19 -1.33
CA ASP A 23 19.05 2.88 0.00
C ASP A 23 18.40 1.64 0.66
N GLY A 24 17.34 1.09 0.03
CA GLY A 24 16.69 -0.13 0.50
C GLY A 24 16.19 -0.05 1.95
N GLY A 25 16.07 -1.20 2.60
CA GLY A 25 15.81 -1.26 4.04
C GLY A 25 14.47 -0.66 4.48
N ILE A 26 14.54 0.38 5.32
CA ILE A 26 13.36 1.01 5.94
C ILE A 26 12.41 1.66 4.92
N TYR A 27 12.93 2.11 3.77
CA TYR A 27 12.11 2.71 2.73
C TYR A 27 11.21 1.68 2.05
N LEU A 28 11.65 0.41 1.96
CA LEU A 28 10.83 -0.69 1.44
C LEU A 28 9.68 -1.00 2.41
N ILE A 29 9.93 -0.96 3.72
CA ILE A 29 8.89 -1.11 4.76
C ILE A 29 7.86 0.02 4.65
N LEU A 30 8.33 1.26 4.51
CA LEU A 30 7.47 2.42 4.33
C LEU A 30 6.65 2.30 3.03
N LEU A 31 7.24 1.77 1.95
CA LEU A 31 6.57 1.61 0.66
C LEU A 31 5.44 0.58 0.76
N LEU A 32 5.72 -0.57 1.36
CA LEU A 32 4.71 -1.61 1.61
C LEU A 32 3.60 -1.11 2.54
N SER A 33 3.93 -0.28 3.53
CA SER A 33 2.96 0.34 4.44
C SER A 33 2.02 1.30 3.71
N VAL A 34 2.55 2.17 2.86
CA VAL A 34 1.76 3.12 2.06
C VAL A 34 0.86 2.36 1.06
N LEU A 35 1.38 1.31 0.42
CA LEU A 35 0.59 0.44 -0.47
C LEU A 35 -0.53 -0.29 0.27
N SER A 36 -0.30 -0.76 1.50
CA SER A 36 -1.33 -1.38 2.33
C SER A 36 -2.47 -0.42 2.65
N VAL A 37 -2.15 0.81 3.11
CA VAL A 37 -3.17 1.85 3.39
C VAL A 37 -3.94 2.21 2.13
N TYR A 38 -3.25 2.35 0.99
CA TYR A 38 -3.90 2.63 -0.29
C TYR A 38 -4.83 1.50 -0.71
N ALA A 39 -4.41 0.24 -0.57
CA ALA A 39 -5.24 -0.93 -0.85
C ALA A 39 -6.51 -0.95 0.03
N VAL A 40 -6.39 -0.61 1.33
CA VAL A 40 -7.56 -0.47 2.23
C VAL A 40 -8.50 0.63 1.75
N ILE A 41 -7.99 1.83 1.44
CA ILE A 41 -8.82 2.95 0.94
C ILE A 41 -9.52 2.56 -0.37
N GLN A 42 -8.81 1.89 -1.27
CA GLN A 42 -9.37 1.40 -2.53
C GLN A 42 -10.43 0.32 -2.31
N THR A 43 -10.25 -0.55 -1.32
CA THR A 43 -11.21 -1.57 -0.89
C THR A 43 -12.54 -0.92 -0.47
N PHE A 44 -12.48 0.04 0.46
CA PHE A 44 -13.67 0.77 0.93
C PHE A 44 -14.37 1.54 -0.19
N ARG A 45 -13.60 2.17 -1.08
CA ARG A 45 -14.15 2.89 -2.23
C ARG A 45 -14.85 1.96 -3.23
N THR A 46 -14.23 0.82 -3.51
CA THR A 46 -14.76 -0.16 -4.47
C THR A 46 -16.04 -0.80 -3.95
N TYR A 47 -16.08 -1.12 -2.66
CA TYR A 47 -17.28 -1.55 -1.98
C TYR A 47 -18.41 -0.52 -2.12
N LYS A 48 -18.13 0.75 -1.80
CA LYS A 48 -19.12 1.83 -1.84
C LYS A 48 -19.65 2.16 -3.23
N LYS A 49 -18.83 2.02 -4.29
CA LYS A 49 -19.23 2.35 -5.68
C LYS A 49 -19.91 1.22 -6.43
N THR A 50 -19.48 -0.02 -6.20
CA THR A 50 -19.77 -1.12 -7.12
C THR A 50 -20.57 -2.25 -6.47
N GLY A 51 -20.66 -2.30 -5.13
CA GLY A 51 -21.22 -3.46 -4.41
C GLY A 51 -20.51 -4.79 -4.68
N SER A 52 -19.41 -4.76 -5.44
CA SER A 52 -18.69 -5.96 -5.86
C SER A 52 -17.82 -6.47 -4.73
N VAL A 53 -18.31 -7.52 -4.08
CA VAL A 53 -17.64 -8.22 -2.98
C VAL A 53 -16.27 -8.73 -3.42
N VAL A 54 -16.17 -9.31 -4.61
CA VAL A 54 -14.91 -9.90 -5.13
C VAL A 54 -13.78 -8.88 -5.19
N ARG A 55 -14.04 -7.69 -5.76
CA ARG A 55 -13.01 -6.65 -5.93
C ARG A 55 -12.59 -6.02 -4.60
N THR A 56 -13.52 -5.96 -3.65
CA THR A 56 -13.28 -5.56 -2.25
C THR A 56 -12.41 -6.60 -1.53
N VAL A 57 -12.73 -7.89 -1.68
CA VAL A 57 -11.96 -8.98 -1.07
C VAL A 57 -10.53 -9.02 -1.62
N VAL A 58 -10.35 -8.89 -2.94
CA VAL A 58 -9.01 -8.90 -3.56
C VAL A 58 -8.14 -7.75 -3.06
N SER A 59 -8.70 -6.54 -2.95
CA SER A 59 -7.96 -5.37 -2.45
C SER A 59 -7.69 -5.45 -0.94
N GLY A 60 -8.60 -6.02 -0.16
CA GLY A 60 -8.37 -6.32 1.26
C GLY A 60 -7.28 -7.36 1.46
N PHE A 61 -7.27 -8.43 0.66
CA PHE A 61 -6.20 -9.45 0.68
C PHE A 61 -4.84 -8.85 0.33
N ALA A 62 -4.77 -7.98 -0.67
CA ALA A 62 -3.55 -7.29 -1.04
C ALA A 62 -3.00 -6.46 0.15
N ALA A 63 -3.86 -5.74 0.88
CA ALA A 63 -3.45 -4.98 2.06
C ALA A 63 -2.83 -5.87 3.15
N VAL A 64 -3.44 -7.02 3.43
CA VAL A 64 -2.94 -7.97 4.43
C VAL A 64 -1.57 -8.53 4.02
N ILE A 65 -1.40 -8.90 2.75
CA ILE A 65 -0.12 -9.40 2.23
C ILE A 65 0.97 -8.34 2.34
N PHE A 66 0.68 -7.09 1.97
CA PHE A 66 1.64 -5.98 2.08
C PHE A 66 2.02 -5.70 3.54
N SER A 67 1.07 -5.72 4.46
CA SER A 67 1.35 -5.55 5.89
C SER A 67 2.20 -6.69 6.46
N ALA A 68 1.92 -7.94 6.10
CA ALA A 68 2.71 -9.10 6.52
C ALA A 68 4.13 -9.04 5.96
N GLY A 69 4.28 -8.66 4.68
CA GLY A 69 5.59 -8.46 4.05
C GLY A 69 6.40 -7.35 4.72
N ALA A 70 5.76 -6.22 5.05
CA ALA A 70 6.40 -5.13 5.78
C ALA A 70 6.88 -5.57 7.18
N TYR A 71 6.07 -6.36 7.89
CA TYR A 71 6.42 -6.90 9.20
C TYR A 71 7.61 -7.86 9.15
N LEU A 72 7.62 -8.80 8.19
CA LEU A 72 8.75 -9.73 8.01
C LEU A 72 10.04 -8.98 7.67
N MET A 73 9.96 -7.99 6.79
CA MET A 73 11.11 -7.14 6.49
C MET A 73 11.61 -6.34 7.69
N TYR A 74 10.70 -5.75 8.47
CA TYR A 74 11.05 -5.09 9.72
C TYR A 74 11.78 -6.05 10.67
N SER A 75 11.25 -7.26 10.84
CA SER A 75 11.89 -8.25 11.70
C SER A 75 13.31 -8.59 11.24
N HIS A 76 13.57 -8.63 9.93
CA HIS A 76 14.89 -8.98 9.41
C HIS A 76 15.91 -7.83 9.45
N LEU A 77 15.43 -6.58 9.44
CA LEU A 77 16.30 -5.39 9.47
C LEU A 77 16.69 -4.97 10.90
N PHE A 78 15.88 -5.35 11.90
CA PHE A 78 16.04 -4.87 13.28
C PHE A 78 16.27 -5.98 14.32
N PHE A 79 16.25 -7.25 13.94
CA PHE A 79 16.58 -8.43 14.76
C PHE A 79 17.50 -9.39 13.99
#